data_AF-A0A5Q0M008-F1
#
_entry.id   AF-A0A5Q0M008-F1
#
_cell.length_a   1.000
_cell.length_b   1.000
_cell.length_c   1.000
_cell.angle_alpha   90.00
_cell.angle_beta   90.00
_cell.angle_gamma   90.00
#
_symmetry.space_group_name_H-M   'P 1'
#
loop_
_entity.id
_entity.type
_entity.pdbx_description
1 polymer ?
#
loop_
_entity_poly.entity_id
_entity_poly.type
_entity_poly.pdbx_seq_one_letter_code
_entity_poly.pdbx_strand_id
1 'polypeptide(L)'
;MSSFSSKRREKFLNEEPSSVRRLGLHEDIADAQLLLDTSLGKEGFREDGWFAWNWALASAKRRLLVHSYSDGSPMEHLAADFPGVLAAQEPSSLPHPLHETEPFSLEELDGYHYAMTFLSLAKLLCRDDLVPRVVALFDVAYTDNRGKDALYEALLGKLGLPTVPAKGMLRFLKAHPLLLKAIEAEPRKRPLFVAEFLEKWYSAMKGTAWHGLHDKIPQSFDGYWAFEAGLVTYLWDIDDSSYRDLPFYPKDLVDYARTHGAVASPDINATLAAQDGPPTSTRSGEVCPK
;
A
#
# COMPACT_ATOMS: atom_id res chain seq x y z
N MET A 1 -9.56 -0.20 -30.78
CA MET A 1 -9.53 0.04 -29.31
C MET A 1 -8.94 1.42 -29.09
N SER A 2 -9.56 2.29 -28.27
CA SER A 2 -8.98 3.60 -27.98
C SER A 2 -7.67 3.46 -27.20
N SER A 3 -6.77 4.45 -27.28
CA SER A 3 -5.53 4.49 -26.49
C SER A 3 -5.79 4.31 -24.99
N PHE A 4 -6.95 4.75 -24.50
CA PHE A 4 -7.39 4.53 -23.13
C PHE A 4 -7.62 3.05 -22.78
N SER A 5 -8.32 2.31 -23.65
CA SER A 5 -8.62 0.90 -23.39
C SER A 5 -7.36 0.02 -23.33
N SER A 6 -6.29 0.40 -24.04
CA SER A 6 -5.02 -0.32 -24.01
C SER A 6 -4.13 0.04 -22.82
N LYS A 7 -4.32 1.20 -22.18
CA LYS A 7 -3.46 1.66 -21.07
C LYS A 7 -4.09 1.48 -19.69
N ARG A 8 -5.43 1.47 -19.59
CA ARG A 8 -6.12 1.38 -18.29
C ARG A 8 -5.75 0.08 -17.57
N ARG A 9 -5.64 0.16 -16.26
CA ARG A 9 -5.37 -0.98 -15.37
C ARG A 9 -6.66 -1.58 -14.86
N GLU A 10 -7.65 -0.74 -14.59
CA GLU A 10 -8.98 -1.16 -14.16
C GLU A 10 -9.89 -1.43 -15.37
N LYS A 11 -10.34 -2.67 -15.51
CA LYS A 11 -11.09 -3.15 -16.67
C LYS A 11 -12.49 -2.53 -16.79
N PHE A 12 -13.07 -2.10 -15.66
CA PHE A 12 -14.40 -1.49 -15.63
C PHE A 12 -14.39 0.01 -15.92
N LEU A 13 -13.22 0.64 -16.09
CA LEU A 13 -13.15 2.05 -16.46
C LEU A 13 -13.40 2.28 -17.95
N ASN A 14 -14.29 3.23 -18.21
CA ASN A 14 -14.57 3.78 -19.54
C ASN A 14 -13.95 5.18 -19.65
N GLU A 15 -13.51 5.54 -20.86
CA GLU A 15 -12.69 6.74 -21.10
C GLU A 15 -13.41 8.05 -20.74
N GLU A 16 -14.64 8.23 -21.20
CA GLU A 16 -15.41 9.45 -20.93
C GLU A 16 -15.80 9.57 -19.44
N PRO A 17 -16.38 8.54 -18.78
CA PRO A 17 -16.65 8.61 -17.35
C PRO A 17 -15.39 8.79 -16.49
N SER A 18 -14.27 8.19 -16.87
CA SER A 18 -12.98 8.38 -16.19
C SER A 18 -12.48 9.81 -16.32
N SER A 19 -12.63 10.42 -17.49
CA SER A 19 -12.24 11.82 -17.72
C SER A 19 -13.06 12.79 -16.87
N VAL A 20 -14.38 12.60 -16.83
CA VAL A 20 -15.30 13.40 -15.98
C VAL A 20 -14.96 13.21 -14.50
N ARG A 21 -14.73 11.97 -14.09
CA ARG A 21 -14.36 11.64 -12.70
C ARG A 21 -13.05 12.32 -12.28
N ARG A 22 -12.03 12.27 -13.12
CA ARG A 22 -10.75 12.95 -12.84
C ARG A 22 -10.95 14.45 -12.66
N LEU A 23 -11.72 15.10 -13.53
CA LEU A 23 -12.04 16.51 -13.41
C LEU A 23 -12.75 16.82 -12.08
N GLY A 24 -13.79 16.04 -11.74
CA GLY A 24 -14.51 16.21 -10.48
C GLY A 24 -13.62 16.04 -9.25
N LEU A 25 -12.67 15.10 -9.26
CA LEU A 25 -11.71 14.95 -8.16
C LEU A 25 -10.75 16.15 -8.04
N HIS A 26 -10.37 16.79 -9.16
CA HIS A 26 -9.59 18.03 -9.11
C HIS A 26 -10.41 19.20 -8.55
N GLU A 27 -11.70 19.29 -8.91
CA GLU A 27 -12.62 20.29 -8.34
C GLU A 27 -12.82 20.06 -6.84
N ASP A 28 -13.07 18.82 -6.41
CA ASP A 28 -13.19 18.45 -4.98
C ASP A 28 -11.95 18.86 -4.18
N ILE A 29 -10.75 18.67 -4.74
CA ILE A 29 -9.48 19.09 -4.12
C ILE A 29 -9.39 20.61 -4.02
N ALA A 30 -9.72 21.33 -5.09
CA ALA A 30 -9.65 22.79 -5.12
C ALA A 30 -10.64 23.42 -4.13
N ASP A 31 -11.87 22.89 -4.07
CA ASP A 31 -12.91 23.36 -3.16
C ASP A 31 -12.55 23.09 -1.70
N ALA A 32 -12.09 21.88 -1.37
CA ALA A 32 -11.66 21.55 -0.01
C ALA A 32 -10.47 22.42 0.44
N GLN A 33 -9.51 22.68 -0.46
CA GLN A 33 -8.38 23.57 -0.17
C GLN A 33 -8.84 25.01 0.05
N LEU A 34 -9.70 25.55 -0.82
CA LEU A 34 -10.25 26.89 -0.68
C LEU A 34 -11.02 27.04 0.64
N LEU A 35 -11.78 26.03 1.02
CA LEU A 35 -12.53 26.04 2.28
C LEU A 35 -11.59 25.99 3.49
N LEU A 36 -10.52 25.19 3.47
CA LEU A 36 -9.48 25.25 4.50
C LEU A 36 -8.88 26.65 4.60
N ASP A 37 -8.42 27.20 3.47
CA ASP A 37 -7.72 28.50 3.43
C ASP A 37 -8.61 29.65 3.89
N THR A 38 -9.91 29.60 3.58
CA THR A 38 -10.86 30.68 3.86
C THR A 38 -11.62 30.52 5.17
N SER A 39 -11.64 29.33 5.77
CA SER A 39 -12.42 29.07 6.99
C SER A 39 -11.58 29.11 8.26
N LEU A 40 -10.26 28.91 8.16
CA LEU A 40 -9.33 29.05 9.28
C LEU A 40 -9.33 30.50 9.80
N GLY A 41 -9.77 30.70 11.04
CA GLY A 41 -9.69 31.98 11.76
C GLY A 41 -10.89 32.92 11.64
N LYS A 42 -12.01 32.50 11.03
CA LYS A 42 -13.26 33.28 11.03
C LYS A 42 -14.07 33.04 12.32
N GLU A 43 -14.64 34.10 12.89
CA GLU A 43 -15.60 33.99 13.99
C GLU A 43 -16.78 33.09 13.60
N GLY A 44 -17.08 32.10 14.43
CA GLY A 44 -18.16 31.14 14.20
C GLY A 44 -17.79 29.94 13.33
N PHE A 45 -16.52 29.78 12.92
CA PHE A 45 -16.06 28.51 12.36
C PHE A 45 -16.14 27.44 13.45
N ARG A 46 -17.02 26.46 13.25
CA ARG A 46 -17.15 25.33 14.15
C ARG A 46 -15.88 24.49 14.11
N GLU A 47 -15.42 24.02 15.26
CA GLU A 47 -14.22 23.18 15.38
C GLU A 47 -14.31 21.91 14.51
N ASP A 48 -15.53 21.41 14.23
CA ASP A 48 -15.80 20.26 13.35
C ASP A 48 -15.40 20.50 11.88
N GLY A 49 -15.34 21.75 11.43
CA GLY A 49 -14.98 22.10 10.07
C GLY A 49 -13.52 21.82 9.75
N TRP A 50 -12.61 21.95 10.73
CA TRP A 50 -11.19 21.68 10.49
C TRP A 50 -10.95 20.23 10.10
N PHE A 51 -11.49 19.30 10.88
CA PHE A 51 -11.39 17.88 10.61
C PHE A 51 -12.08 17.54 9.29
N ALA A 52 -13.32 18.00 9.10
CA ALA A 52 -14.13 17.69 7.93
C ALA A 52 -13.44 18.09 6.62
N TRP A 53 -12.84 19.29 6.55
CA TRP A 53 -12.20 19.76 5.32
C TRP A 53 -10.84 19.11 5.07
N ASN A 54 -10.04 18.85 6.11
CA ASN A 54 -8.81 18.06 5.95
C ASN A 54 -9.12 16.64 5.51
N TRP A 55 -10.14 16.00 6.09
CA TRP A 55 -10.62 14.70 5.67
C TRP A 55 -11.10 14.69 4.20
N ALA A 56 -11.88 15.70 3.79
CA ALA A 56 -12.35 15.84 2.42
C ALA A 56 -11.19 16.00 1.43
N LEU A 57 -10.23 16.87 1.74
CA LEU A 57 -9.03 17.07 0.93
C LEU A 57 -8.20 15.79 0.80
N ALA A 58 -7.95 15.10 1.93
CA ALA A 58 -7.21 13.85 1.96
C ALA A 58 -7.92 12.76 1.16
N SER A 59 -9.24 12.61 1.35
CA SER A 59 -10.07 11.64 0.64
C SER A 59 -10.04 11.87 -0.88
N ALA A 60 -10.22 13.11 -1.33
CA ALA A 60 -10.18 13.46 -2.76
C ALA A 60 -8.80 13.19 -3.38
N LYS A 61 -7.71 13.55 -2.68
CA LYS A 61 -6.34 13.25 -3.11
C LYS A 61 -6.04 11.74 -3.17
N ARG A 62 -6.45 10.95 -2.16
CA ARG A 62 -6.30 9.48 -2.18
C ARG A 62 -7.05 8.88 -3.36
N ARG A 63 -8.30 9.30 -3.58
CA ARG A 63 -9.15 8.83 -4.69
C ARG A 63 -8.55 9.20 -6.04
N LEU A 64 -8.02 10.41 -6.20
CA LEU A 64 -7.34 10.82 -7.42
C LEU A 64 -6.12 9.95 -7.71
N LEU A 65 -5.29 9.66 -6.70
CA LEU A 65 -4.13 8.79 -6.88
C LEU A 65 -4.53 7.37 -7.31
N VAL A 66 -5.55 6.79 -6.66
CA VAL A 66 -6.11 5.47 -7.04
C VAL A 66 -6.72 5.52 -8.44
N HIS A 67 -7.44 6.59 -8.79
CA HIS A 67 -8.00 6.77 -10.12
C HIS A 67 -6.91 6.86 -11.20
N SER A 68 -5.85 7.64 -10.95
CA SER A 68 -4.68 7.74 -11.83
C SER A 68 -3.96 6.40 -11.99
N TYR A 69 -3.90 5.58 -10.94
CA TYR A 69 -3.45 4.19 -11.10
C TYR A 69 -4.38 3.43 -12.05
N SER A 70 -5.69 3.45 -11.78
CA SER A 70 -6.68 2.69 -12.54
C SER A 70 -6.78 3.08 -14.02
N ASP A 71 -6.64 4.35 -14.34
CA ASP A 71 -6.79 4.88 -15.70
C ASP A 71 -5.54 4.73 -16.58
N GLY A 72 -4.46 4.17 -16.02
CA GLY A 72 -3.23 3.92 -16.76
C GLY A 72 -2.25 5.09 -16.75
N SER A 73 -2.36 6.06 -15.84
CA SER A 73 -1.38 7.15 -15.73
C SER A 73 0.03 6.61 -15.42
N PRO A 74 1.10 7.31 -15.86
CA PRO A 74 2.48 6.89 -15.61
C PRO A 74 2.82 6.80 -14.12
N MET A 75 3.59 5.78 -13.73
CA MET A 75 3.94 5.53 -12.32
C MET A 75 4.75 6.68 -11.72
N GLU A 76 5.56 7.35 -12.53
CA GLU A 76 6.37 8.50 -12.14
C GLU A 76 5.50 9.66 -11.63
N HIS A 77 4.33 9.86 -12.24
CA HIS A 77 3.36 10.85 -11.76
C HIS A 77 2.77 10.43 -10.42
N LEU A 78 2.38 9.16 -10.27
CA LEU A 78 1.86 8.65 -9.01
C LEU A 78 2.90 8.77 -7.88
N ALA A 79 4.16 8.43 -8.16
CA ALA A 79 5.27 8.55 -7.21
C ALA A 79 5.56 10.01 -6.81
N ALA A 80 5.39 10.94 -7.75
CA ALA A 80 5.51 12.38 -7.51
C ALA A 80 4.34 12.95 -6.69
N ASP A 81 3.13 12.45 -6.90
CA ASP A 81 1.90 12.93 -6.24
C ASP A 81 1.72 12.34 -4.83
N PHE A 82 2.19 11.11 -4.58
CA PHE A 82 2.02 10.40 -3.31
C PHE A 82 2.40 11.20 -2.04
N PRO A 83 3.50 11.98 -1.99
CA PRO A 83 3.82 12.82 -0.83
C PRO A 83 2.72 13.83 -0.51
N GLY A 84 2.08 14.41 -1.52
CA GLY A 84 0.99 15.37 -1.34
C GLY A 84 -0.28 14.71 -0.82
N VAL A 85 -0.51 13.44 -1.18
CA VAL A 85 -1.60 12.63 -0.60
C VAL A 85 -1.33 12.37 0.88
N LEU A 86 -0.10 11.98 1.23
CA LEU A 86 0.28 11.73 2.62
C LEU A 86 0.19 13.00 3.47
N ALA A 87 0.72 14.11 2.97
CA ALA A 87 0.68 15.40 3.66
C ALA A 87 -0.75 15.90 3.90
N ALA A 88 -1.69 15.61 3.00
CA ALA A 88 -3.09 15.95 3.20
C ALA A 88 -3.78 15.07 4.24
N GLN A 89 -3.30 13.83 4.45
CA GLN A 89 -3.85 12.91 5.45
C GLN A 89 -3.43 13.30 6.88
N GLU A 90 -2.17 13.72 7.03
CA GLU A 90 -1.51 14.01 8.31
C GLU A 90 -2.35 14.87 9.26
N PRO A 91 -2.97 16.00 8.86
CA PRO A 91 -3.78 16.82 9.76
C PRO A 91 -4.94 16.04 10.39
N SER A 92 -5.73 15.31 9.60
CA SER A 92 -6.89 14.60 10.13
C SER A 92 -6.56 13.39 11.01
N SER A 93 -5.31 12.90 10.96
CA SER A 93 -4.92 11.63 11.59
C SER A 93 -3.86 11.77 12.69
N LEU A 94 -2.99 12.77 12.68
CA LEU A 94 -1.96 12.93 13.72
C LEU A 94 -2.47 13.80 14.88
N PRO A 95 -1.99 13.58 16.12
CA PRO A 95 -2.38 14.41 17.26
C PRO A 95 -2.15 15.90 17.00
N HIS A 96 -3.19 16.72 17.21
CA HIS A 96 -3.15 18.17 16.99
C HIS A 96 -3.45 18.94 18.29
N PRO A 97 -2.74 20.03 18.61
CA PRO A 97 -2.89 20.73 19.90
C PRO A 97 -4.21 21.49 20.06
N LEU A 98 -4.88 21.82 18.96
CA LEU A 98 -6.07 22.70 18.96
C LEU A 98 -7.32 22.05 18.38
N HIS A 99 -7.19 20.94 17.66
CA HIS A 99 -8.29 20.37 16.89
C HIS A 99 -8.38 18.88 17.18
N GLU A 100 -9.61 18.39 17.26
CA GLU A 100 -9.87 16.96 17.32
C GLU A 100 -9.48 16.32 15.99
N THR A 101 -8.87 15.14 16.09
CA THR A 101 -8.41 14.32 14.96
C THR A 101 -9.02 12.94 15.08
N GLU A 102 -9.28 12.26 13.96
CA GLU A 102 -9.72 10.87 13.95
C GLU A 102 -8.66 9.98 13.27
N PRO A 103 -7.68 9.49 14.05
CA PRO A 103 -6.77 8.42 13.65
C PRO A 103 -7.47 7.20 13.07
N PHE A 104 -6.84 6.56 12.09
CA PHE A 104 -7.29 5.25 11.63
C PHE A 104 -6.95 4.15 12.64
N SER A 105 -7.96 3.42 13.08
CA SER A 105 -7.78 2.20 13.87
C SER A 105 -7.56 1.00 12.96
N LEU A 106 -6.58 0.16 13.27
CA LEU A 106 -6.42 -1.13 12.58
C LEU A 106 -7.58 -2.09 12.88
N GLU A 107 -8.34 -1.86 13.97
CA GLU A 107 -9.53 -2.68 14.30
C GLU A 107 -10.77 -2.35 13.47
N GLU A 108 -10.68 -1.35 12.60
CA GLU A 108 -11.71 -1.02 11.62
C GLU A 108 -11.28 -1.50 10.25
N LEU A 109 -12.20 -2.10 9.49
CA LEU A 109 -11.87 -2.65 8.17
C LEU A 109 -11.39 -1.55 7.19
N ASP A 110 -12.00 -0.37 7.24
CA ASP A 110 -11.56 0.79 6.45
C ASP A 110 -10.18 1.28 6.90
N GLY A 111 -9.96 1.42 8.22
CA GLY A 111 -8.66 1.82 8.78
C GLY A 111 -7.54 0.85 8.42
N TYR A 112 -7.78 -0.47 8.53
CA TYR A 112 -6.83 -1.50 8.10
C TYR A 112 -6.55 -1.41 6.60
N HIS A 113 -7.58 -1.28 5.76
CA HIS A 113 -7.40 -1.13 4.32
C HIS A 113 -6.57 0.12 3.96
N TYR A 114 -6.78 1.25 4.64
CA TYR A 114 -5.97 2.45 4.45
C TYR A 114 -4.52 2.24 4.88
N ALA A 115 -4.27 1.62 6.03
CA ALA A 115 -2.92 1.30 6.50
C ALA A 115 -2.14 0.47 5.48
N MET A 116 -2.77 -0.60 5.01
CA MET A 116 -2.18 -1.49 4.01
C MET A 116 -1.97 -0.77 2.68
N THR A 117 -2.92 0.06 2.25
CA THR A 117 -2.83 0.85 1.01
C THR A 117 -1.67 1.85 1.07
N PHE A 118 -1.60 2.68 2.09
CA PHE A 118 -0.53 3.69 2.21
C PHE A 118 0.85 3.04 2.33
N LEU A 119 0.97 1.96 3.09
CA LEU A 119 2.24 1.24 3.25
C LEU A 119 2.68 0.62 1.91
N SER A 120 1.74 0.01 1.20
CA SER A 120 1.97 -0.58 -0.12
C SER A 120 2.37 0.48 -1.14
N LEU A 121 1.65 1.59 -1.21
CA LEU A 121 1.95 2.68 -2.15
C LEU A 121 3.32 3.32 -1.85
N ALA A 122 3.64 3.59 -0.58
CA ALA A 122 4.95 4.14 -0.21
C ALA A 122 6.08 3.24 -0.71
N LYS A 123 6.00 1.93 -0.47
CA LYS A 123 7.05 1.02 -0.89
C LYS A 123 7.07 0.78 -2.40
N LEU A 124 5.91 0.52 -3.01
CA LEU A 124 5.83 0.14 -4.41
C LEU A 124 6.05 1.33 -5.36
N LEU A 125 5.83 2.57 -4.92
CA LEU A 125 6.20 3.78 -5.67
C LEU A 125 7.65 4.23 -5.40
N CYS A 126 8.47 3.36 -4.80
CA CYS A 126 9.88 3.65 -4.48
C CYS A 126 10.06 4.88 -3.58
N ARG A 127 9.11 5.12 -2.67
CA ARG A 127 9.12 6.18 -1.66
C ARG A 127 9.43 5.61 -0.28
N ASP A 128 10.52 4.84 -0.20
CA ASP A 128 11.06 4.29 1.04
C ASP A 128 11.27 5.37 2.12
N ASP A 129 11.59 6.60 1.71
CA ASP A 129 11.72 7.78 2.58
C ASP A 129 10.43 8.11 3.35
N LEU A 130 9.27 7.71 2.83
CA LEU A 130 7.96 8.01 3.42
C LEU A 130 7.39 6.85 4.25
N VAL A 131 7.98 5.66 4.20
CA VAL A 131 7.49 4.50 4.96
C VAL A 131 7.37 4.79 6.48
N PRO A 132 8.37 5.43 7.15
CA PRO A 132 8.23 5.79 8.55
C PRO A 132 7.09 6.80 8.82
N ARG A 133 6.86 7.74 7.89
CA ARG A 133 5.76 8.73 8.01
C ARG A 133 4.40 8.06 7.87
N VAL A 134 4.25 7.12 6.95
CA VAL A 134 3.03 6.31 6.83
C VAL A 134 2.74 5.59 8.13
N VAL A 135 3.73 4.94 8.72
CA VAL A 135 3.55 4.20 9.98
C VAL A 135 3.17 5.12 11.13
N ALA A 136 3.72 6.33 11.20
CA ALA A 136 3.32 7.33 12.20
C ALA A 136 1.82 7.68 12.15
N LEU A 137 1.18 7.64 10.97
CA LEU A 137 -0.27 7.86 10.83
C LEU A 137 -1.13 6.84 11.55
N PHE A 138 -0.60 5.64 11.83
CA PHE A 138 -1.34 4.56 12.48
C PHE A 138 -0.81 4.32 13.90
N ASP A 139 0.49 4.42 14.13
CA ASP A 139 1.12 4.06 15.40
C ASP A 139 1.10 5.20 16.43
N VAL A 140 1.41 6.43 16.00
CA VAL A 140 1.43 7.60 16.92
C VAL A 140 0.01 8.11 17.13
N ALA A 141 -0.77 8.07 16.06
CA ALA A 141 -2.15 8.47 16.05
C ALA A 141 -3.03 7.60 16.94
N TYR A 142 -2.79 6.28 16.97
CA TYR A 142 -3.59 5.32 17.72
C TYR A 142 -2.67 4.28 18.38
N THR A 143 -2.15 4.64 19.56
CA THR A 143 -1.01 3.97 20.24
C THR A 143 -1.17 2.48 20.53
N ASP A 144 -2.38 1.93 20.47
CA ASP A 144 -2.64 0.51 20.72
C ASP A 144 -2.66 -0.33 19.42
N ASN A 145 -2.46 0.26 18.24
CA ASN A 145 -2.48 -0.45 16.96
C ASN A 145 -1.42 -1.58 16.88
N ARG A 146 -0.31 -1.42 17.59
CA ARG A 146 0.83 -2.36 17.59
C ARG A 146 0.48 -3.73 18.17
N GLY A 147 0.98 -4.78 17.55
CA GLY A 147 0.84 -6.17 18.04
C GLY A 147 -0.58 -6.76 17.92
N LYS A 148 -1.50 -6.05 17.27
CA LYS A 148 -2.87 -6.52 17.04
C LYS A 148 -3.00 -7.47 15.85
N ASP A 149 -2.19 -7.26 14.80
CA ASP A 149 -2.27 -8.03 13.56
C ASP A 149 -0.89 -8.53 13.11
N ALA A 150 -0.77 -9.85 12.96
CA ALA A 150 0.48 -10.52 12.61
C ALA A 150 0.96 -10.21 11.18
N LEU A 151 0.05 -10.04 10.23
CA LEU A 151 0.43 -9.66 8.86
C LEU A 151 1.00 -8.25 8.84
N TYR A 152 0.35 -7.29 9.51
CA TYR A 152 0.85 -5.92 9.62
C TYR A 152 2.24 -5.85 10.26
N GLU A 153 2.45 -6.49 11.42
CA GLU A 153 3.77 -6.52 12.09
C GLU A 153 4.83 -7.22 11.22
N ALA A 154 4.48 -8.28 10.49
CA ALA A 154 5.41 -8.95 9.59
C ALA A 154 5.84 -8.04 8.42
N LEU A 155 4.91 -7.24 7.87
CA LEU A 155 5.21 -6.26 6.83
C LEU A 155 6.15 -5.16 7.34
N LEU A 156 5.88 -4.61 8.54
CA LEU A 156 6.76 -3.62 9.16
C LEU A 156 8.19 -4.17 9.34
N GLY A 157 8.32 -5.40 9.84
CA GLY A 157 9.61 -6.04 10.01
C GLY A 157 10.34 -6.25 8.69
N LYS A 158 9.62 -6.60 7.63
CA LYS A 158 10.19 -6.77 6.29
C LYS A 158 10.62 -5.45 5.64
N LEU A 159 10.00 -4.35 6.05
CA LEU A 159 10.37 -2.98 5.70
C LEU A 159 11.49 -2.41 6.59
N GLY A 160 12.06 -3.21 7.51
CA GLY A 160 13.16 -2.79 8.38
C GLY A 160 12.75 -1.88 9.53
N LEU A 161 11.46 -1.85 9.86
CA LEU A 161 10.93 -1.05 10.97
C LEU A 161 10.85 -1.86 12.26
N PRO A 162 10.81 -1.20 13.43
CA PRO A 162 10.59 -1.86 14.71
C PRO A 162 9.27 -2.63 14.72
N THR A 163 9.27 -3.85 15.25
CA THR A 163 8.10 -4.72 15.40
C THR A 163 7.87 -5.11 16.85
N VAL A 164 6.62 -5.46 17.17
CA VAL A 164 6.27 -6.11 18.44
C VAL A 164 5.59 -7.46 18.17
N PRO A 165 5.67 -8.43 19.08
CA PRO A 165 4.98 -9.71 18.90
C PRO A 165 3.47 -9.50 18.74
N ALA A 166 2.91 -9.98 17.63
CA ALA A 166 1.48 -9.99 17.42
C ALA A 166 0.83 -11.21 18.10
N LYS A 167 -0.33 -11.03 18.73
CA LYS A 167 -1.08 -12.13 19.38
C LYS A 167 -1.85 -13.01 18.39
N GLY A 168 -1.92 -12.61 17.12
CA GLY A 168 -2.68 -13.28 16.07
C GLY A 168 -3.07 -12.28 14.98
N MET A 169 -4.17 -12.57 14.29
CA MET A 169 -4.78 -11.65 13.33
C MET A 169 -6.10 -11.11 13.83
N LEU A 170 -6.48 -9.94 13.33
CA LEU A 170 -7.79 -9.35 13.58
C LEU A 170 -8.90 -10.22 12.97
N ARG A 171 -9.86 -10.63 13.81
CA ARG A 171 -10.83 -11.69 13.48
C ARG A 171 -11.79 -11.35 12.34
N PHE A 172 -12.01 -10.07 12.07
CA PHE A 172 -12.91 -9.63 10.99
C PHE A 172 -12.23 -9.66 9.61
N LEU A 173 -10.91 -9.82 9.53
CA LEU A 173 -10.17 -9.90 8.27
C LEU A 173 -10.35 -11.29 7.63
N LYS A 174 -11.35 -11.43 6.76
CA LYS A 174 -11.75 -12.75 6.22
C LYS A 174 -10.77 -13.33 5.19
N ALA A 175 -10.10 -12.48 4.40
CA ALA A 175 -9.16 -12.91 3.36
C ALA A 175 -7.70 -12.85 3.82
N HIS A 176 -7.30 -11.84 4.60
CA HIS A 176 -5.90 -11.60 4.99
C HIS A 176 -5.15 -12.77 5.66
N PRO A 177 -5.80 -13.73 6.35
CA PRO A 177 -5.13 -14.96 6.78
C PRO A 177 -4.46 -15.74 5.65
N LEU A 178 -4.89 -15.56 4.40
CA LEU A 178 -4.22 -16.13 3.22
C LEU A 178 -2.91 -15.42 2.88
N LEU A 179 -2.83 -14.10 3.03
CA LEU A 179 -1.55 -13.39 2.87
C LEU A 179 -0.58 -13.73 4.00
N LEU A 180 -1.05 -13.87 5.24
CA LEU A 180 -0.20 -14.34 6.34
C LEU A 180 0.35 -15.75 6.05
N LYS A 181 -0.51 -16.68 5.59
CA LYS A 181 -0.07 -18.00 5.14
C LYS A 181 0.92 -17.93 3.99
N ALA A 182 0.76 -16.98 3.06
CA ALA A 182 1.69 -16.81 1.95
C ALA A 182 3.10 -16.45 2.44
N ILE A 183 3.23 -15.56 3.43
CA ILE A 183 4.55 -15.15 3.93
C ILE A 183 5.21 -16.17 4.86
N GLU A 184 4.41 -17.03 5.50
CA GLU A 184 4.88 -18.13 6.36
C GLU A 184 5.19 -19.42 5.57
N ALA A 185 4.65 -19.55 4.36
CA ALA A 185 4.83 -20.74 3.54
C ALA A 185 6.19 -20.80 2.83
N GLU A 186 6.58 -22.03 2.48
CA GLU A 186 7.67 -22.32 1.55
C GLU A 186 7.50 -21.55 0.22
N PRO A 187 8.58 -21.03 -0.39
CA PRO A 187 8.53 -20.18 -1.59
C PRO A 187 7.61 -20.71 -2.71
N ARG A 188 7.64 -22.03 -2.96
CA ARG A 188 6.83 -22.66 -4.02
C ARG A 188 5.32 -22.65 -3.78
N LYS A 189 4.88 -22.45 -2.54
CA LYS A 189 3.45 -22.42 -2.17
C LYS A 189 2.90 -21.00 -2.05
N ARG A 190 3.75 -19.98 -1.94
CA ARG A 190 3.30 -18.59 -1.76
C ARG A 190 2.38 -18.11 -2.88
N PRO A 191 2.65 -18.38 -4.18
CA PRO A 191 1.77 -17.93 -5.27
C PRO A 191 0.34 -18.44 -5.14
N LEU A 192 0.16 -19.68 -4.65
CA LEU A 192 -1.15 -20.29 -4.46
C LEU A 192 -1.98 -19.52 -3.42
N PHE A 193 -1.37 -19.11 -2.31
CA PHE A 193 -2.07 -18.37 -1.26
C PHE A 193 -2.38 -16.92 -1.65
N VAL A 194 -1.51 -16.26 -2.42
CA VAL A 194 -1.78 -14.93 -2.97
C VAL A 194 -2.92 -14.98 -3.99
N ALA A 195 -2.95 -15.99 -4.86
CA ALA A 195 -4.05 -16.20 -5.80
C ALA A 195 -5.40 -16.38 -5.07
N GLU A 196 -5.45 -17.26 -4.06
CA GLU A 196 -6.67 -17.50 -3.26
C GLU A 196 -7.11 -16.24 -2.50
N PHE A 197 -6.15 -15.43 -2.03
CA PHE A 197 -6.45 -14.14 -1.41
C PHE A 197 -7.15 -13.21 -2.39
N LEU A 198 -6.62 -13.04 -3.60
CA LEU A 198 -7.17 -12.15 -4.63
C LEU A 198 -8.60 -12.55 -5.04
N GLU A 199 -8.87 -13.85 -5.16
CA GLU A 199 -10.22 -14.38 -5.46
C GLU A 199 -11.25 -14.00 -4.38
N LYS A 200 -10.82 -13.93 -3.11
CA LYS A 200 -11.69 -13.65 -1.97
C LYS A 200 -11.70 -12.18 -1.57
N TRP A 201 -10.72 -11.40 -2.00
CA TRP A 201 -10.43 -10.06 -1.52
C TRP A 201 -11.66 -9.15 -1.55
N TYR A 202 -12.28 -8.97 -2.72
CA TYR A 202 -13.42 -8.05 -2.85
C TYR A 202 -14.59 -8.43 -1.94
N SER A 203 -14.95 -9.72 -1.90
CA SER A 203 -16.03 -10.20 -1.03
C SER A 203 -15.70 -10.05 0.47
N ALA A 204 -14.41 -10.13 0.83
CA ALA A 204 -13.94 -9.95 2.20
C ALA A 204 -13.95 -8.47 2.62
N MET A 205 -13.95 -7.55 1.67
CA MET A 205 -14.09 -6.11 1.91
C MET A 205 -15.54 -5.68 2.14
N LYS A 206 -16.51 -6.61 2.14
CA LYS A 206 -17.90 -6.32 2.53
C LYS A 206 -17.95 -5.77 3.96
N GLY A 207 -18.19 -4.47 4.08
CA GLY A 207 -18.18 -3.73 5.35
C GLY A 207 -17.46 -2.38 5.24
N THR A 208 -16.61 -2.21 4.23
CA THR A 208 -16.01 -0.91 3.91
C THR A 208 -17.05 0.04 3.31
N ALA A 209 -16.88 1.34 3.54
CA ALA A 209 -17.77 2.37 3.00
C ALA A 209 -17.82 2.36 1.44
N TRP A 210 -16.74 1.87 0.81
CA TRP A 210 -16.59 1.87 -0.65
C TRP A 210 -17.09 0.61 -1.35
N HIS A 211 -17.32 -0.49 -0.63
CA HIS A 211 -17.72 -1.76 -1.25
C HIS A 211 -19.06 -1.63 -1.98
N GLY A 212 -19.07 -1.94 -3.29
CA GLY A 212 -20.26 -1.86 -4.12
C GLY A 212 -20.60 -0.44 -4.61
N LEU A 213 -19.74 0.57 -4.41
CA LEU A 213 -20.01 1.92 -4.90
C LEU A 213 -20.16 2.01 -6.43
N HIS A 214 -19.47 1.14 -7.17
CA HIS A 214 -19.60 1.04 -8.62
C HIS A 214 -21.04 0.81 -9.13
N ASP A 215 -21.88 0.12 -8.35
CA ASP A 215 -23.29 -0.13 -8.69
C ASP A 215 -24.20 1.05 -8.31
N LYS A 216 -23.80 1.84 -7.29
CA LYS A 216 -24.64 2.88 -6.68
C LYS A 216 -24.43 4.24 -7.35
N ILE A 217 -23.20 4.53 -7.75
CA ILE A 217 -22.82 5.83 -8.32
C ILE A 217 -21.82 5.52 -9.46
N PRO A 218 -22.30 5.25 -10.69
CA PRO A 218 -21.47 4.72 -11.79
C PRO A 218 -20.25 5.57 -12.16
N GLN A 219 -20.31 6.89 -11.94
CA GLN A 219 -19.21 7.81 -12.20
C GLN A 219 -18.26 8.00 -11.02
N SER A 220 -18.50 7.31 -9.89
CA SER A 220 -17.68 7.44 -8.67
C SER A 220 -16.61 6.37 -8.51
N PHE A 221 -16.46 5.49 -9.49
CA PHE A 221 -15.58 4.35 -9.40
C PHE A 221 -14.14 4.73 -9.74
N ASP A 222 -13.24 4.59 -8.77
CA ASP A 222 -11.81 4.88 -8.92
C ASP A 222 -10.96 3.63 -9.17
N GLY A 223 -11.55 2.44 -9.06
CA GLY A 223 -10.86 1.14 -9.13
C GLY A 223 -10.87 0.39 -7.81
N TYR A 224 -10.74 -0.93 -7.90
CA TYR A 224 -10.61 -1.82 -6.75
C TYR A 224 -9.24 -2.49 -6.77
N TRP A 225 -8.43 -2.27 -5.72
CA TRP A 225 -7.05 -2.74 -5.69
C TRP A 225 -6.66 -3.29 -4.34
N ALA A 226 -6.16 -4.52 -4.36
CA ALA A 226 -5.55 -5.20 -3.23
C ALA A 226 -4.05 -4.83 -3.18
N PHE A 227 -3.74 -3.58 -2.83
CA PHE A 227 -2.37 -3.09 -2.84
C PHE A 227 -1.44 -3.93 -1.95
N GLU A 228 -1.97 -4.48 -0.85
CA GLU A 228 -1.29 -5.39 0.06
C GLU A 228 -0.80 -6.68 -0.61
N ALA A 229 -1.52 -7.20 -1.61
CA ALA A 229 -1.06 -8.35 -2.37
C ALA A 229 0.21 -7.99 -3.15
N GLY A 230 0.23 -6.81 -3.78
CA GLY A 230 1.43 -6.31 -4.48
C GLY A 230 2.61 -6.12 -3.53
N LEU A 231 2.37 -5.56 -2.34
CA LEU A 231 3.42 -5.36 -1.35
C LEU A 231 4.01 -6.69 -0.87
N VAL A 232 3.16 -7.67 -0.55
CA VAL A 232 3.59 -9.02 -0.15
C VAL A 232 4.37 -9.69 -1.29
N THR A 233 3.87 -9.62 -2.51
CA THR A 233 4.54 -10.18 -3.69
C THR A 233 5.93 -9.58 -3.87
N TYR A 234 6.07 -8.26 -3.74
CA TYR A 234 7.34 -7.57 -3.86
C TYR A 234 8.31 -7.91 -2.72
N LEU A 235 7.89 -7.80 -1.47
CA LEU A 235 8.76 -7.97 -0.30
C LEU A 235 9.23 -9.42 -0.05
N TRP A 236 8.48 -10.41 -0.54
CA TRP A 236 8.83 -11.84 -0.45
C TRP A 236 9.33 -12.44 -1.77
N ASP A 237 9.56 -11.59 -2.78
CA ASP A 237 9.98 -11.98 -4.13
C ASP A 237 9.18 -13.17 -4.69
N ILE A 238 7.85 -13.02 -4.67
CA ILE A 238 6.94 -14.08 -5.11
C ILE A 238 6.81 -14.01 -6.64
N ASP A 239 6.99 -15.15 -7.32
CA ASP A 239 6.63 -15.28 -8.73
C ASP A 239 5.11 -15.11 -8.88
N ASP A 240 4.70 -14.03 -9.55
CA ASP A 240 3.32 -13.65 -9.75
C ASP A 240 2.70 -14.16 -11.04
N SER A 241 3.45 -14.91 -11.86
CA SER A 241 3.00 -15.40 -13.17
C SER A 241 1.64 -16.11 -13.14
N SER A 242 1.33 -16.85 -12.07
CA SER A 242 0.09 -17.62 -11.96
C SER A 242 -1.16 -16.81 -11.60
N TYR A 243 -1.00 -15.61 -11.03
CA TYR A 243 -2.12 -14.76 -10.58
C TYR A 243 -2.07 -13.34 -11.15
N ARG A 244 -1.13 -13.08 -12.06
CA ARG A 244 -0.86 -11.76 -12.64
C ARG A 244 -2.07 -11.11 -13.30
N ASP A 245 -2.97 -11.91 -13.85
CA ASP A 245 -4.17 -11.42 -14.54
C ASP A 245 -5.44 -11.57 -13.70
N LEU A 246 -5.32 -11.95 -12.41
CA LEU A 246 -6.46 -11.95 -11.51
C LEU A 246 -6.89 -10.51 -11.19
N PRO A 247 -8.21 -10.26 -10.99
CA PRO A 247 -8.70 -8.95 -10.57
C PRO A 247 -8.03 -8.45 -9.30
N PHE A 248 -8.00 -7.12 -9.14
CA PHE A 248 -7.50 -6.39 -7.97
C PHE A 248 -5.98 -6.47 -7.72
N TYR A 249 -5.25 -7.33 -8.42
CA TYR A 249 -3.79 -7.45 -8.27
C TYR A 249 -3.07 -6.26 -8.94
N PRO A 250 -2.26 -5.47 -8.19
CA PRO A 250 -1.63 -4.26 -8.71
C PRO A 250 -0.31 -4.56 -9.44
N LYS A 251 -0.33 -5.37 -10.50
CA LYS A 251 0.89 -5.87 -11.18
C LYS A 251 1.85 -4.77 -11.63
N ASP A 252 1.34 -3.64 -12.13
CA ASP A 252 2.17 -2.56 -12.66
C ASP A 252 2.93 -1.82 -11.55
N LEU A 253 2.38 -1.75 -10.33
CA LEU A 253 3.12 -1.23 -9.16
C LEU A 253 4.25 -2.18 -8.74
N VAL A 254 4.02 -3.49 -8.81
CA VAL A 254 5.06 -4.49 -8.52
C VAL A 254 6.19 -4.41 -9.54
N ASP A 255 5.85 -4.33 -10.83
CA ASP A 255 6.83 -4.17 -11.91
C ASP A 255 7.62 -2.86 -11.77
N TYR A 256 6.94 -1.76 -11.46
CA TYR A 256 7.59 -0.47 -11.23
C TYR A 256 8.59 -0.56 -10.09
N ALA A 257 8.19 -1.13 -8.95
CA ALA A 257 9.08 -1.32 -7.80
C ALA A 257 10.27 -2.23 -8.11
N ARG A 258 10.08 -3.30 -8.92
CA ARG A 258 11.16 -4.20 -9.35
C ARG A 258 12.16 -3.54 -10.30
N THR A 259 11.71 -2.57 -11.09
CA THR A 259 12.53 -1.90 -12.12
C THR A 259 13.16 -0.59 -11.64
N HIS A 260 12.55 0.09 -10.66
CA HIS A 260 12.96 1.42 -10.17
C HIS A 260 13.39 1.41 -8.70
N GLY A 261 13.03 0.38 -7.94
CA GLY A 261 13.54 0.20 -6.59
C GLY A 261 15.03 -0.16 -6.64
N ALA A 262 15.80 0.29 -5.66
CA ALA A 262 17.12 -0.30 -5.42
C ALA A 262 16.89 -1.80 -5.21
N VAL A 263 17.27 -2.60 -6.20
CA VAL A 263 17.17 -4.06 -6.21
C VAL A 263 17.64 -4.56 -4.85
N ALA A 264 16.70 -4.98 -3.99
CA ALA A 264 17.06 -5.80 -2.85
C ALA A 264 17.77 -7.00 -3.45
N SER A 265 19.06 -7.09 -3.18
CA SER A 265 19.97 -7.97 -3.87
C SER A 265 19.42 -9.40 -3.91
N PRO A 266 19.46 -10.10 -5.06
CA PRO A 266 19.15 -11.51 -5.07
C PRO A 266 20.11 -12.22 -4.11
N ASP A 267 19.52 -13.06 -3.27
CA ASP A 267 20.10 -13.95 -2.28
C ASP A 267 21.61 -14.20 -2.37
N ILE A 268 22.28 -14.05 -1.21
CA ILE A 268 23.65 -14.51 -0.90
C ILE A 268 23.84 -16.04 -1.04
N ASN A 269 22.84 -16.79 -1.52
CA ASN A 269 22.94 -18.25 -1.70
C ASN A 269 23.35 -18.68 -3.11
N ALA A 270 23.62 -17.76 -4.04
CA ALA A 270 24.06 -18.11 -5.41
C ALA A 270 25.58 -18.06 -5.64
N THR A 271 26.41 -17.83 -4.61
CA THR A 271 27.89 -17.81 -4.76
C THR A 271 28.60 -18.82 -3.85
N LEU A 272 28.10 -20.06 -3.81
CA LEU A 272 28.85 -21.22 -3.28
C LEU A 272 28.91 -22.40 -4.26
N ALA A 273 28.47 -22.22 -5.51
CA ALA A 273 28.51 -23.27 -6.53
C ALA A 273 29.73 -23.19 -7.48
N ALA A 274 30.71 -22.34 -7.18
CA ALA A 274 31.90 -22.20 -8.02
C ALA A 274 33.16 -21.89 -7.20
N GLN A 275 33.56 -22.82 -6.32
CA GLN A 275 34.98 -23.04 -6.00
C GLN A 275 35.24 -24.54 -5.82
N ASP A 276 36.24 -24.99 -6.55
CA ASP A 276 36.56 -26.36 -6.90
C ASP A 276 37.24 -27.20 -5.81
N GLY A 277 37.06 -28.51 -5.91
CA GLY A 277 38.12 -29.51 -5.65
C GLY A 277 38.08 -30.26 -4.31
N PRO A 278 38.39 -31.58 -4.29
CA PRO A 278 38.48 -32.35 -3.06
C PRO A 278 39.71 -31.93 -2.23
N PRO A 279 39.66 -32.03 -0.88
CA PRO A 279 40.68 -31.47 -0.01
C PRO A 279 41.99 -32.27 -0.13
N THR A 280 43.07 -31.59 -0.49
CA THR A 280 44.43 -32.15 -0.43
C THR A 280 45.04 -31.86 0.93
N SER A 281 45.20 -32.90 1.74
CA SER A 281 45.91 -32.87 3.02
C SER A 281 47.42 -32.66 2.81
N THR A 282 48.04 -31.74 3.54
CA THR A 282 49.50 -31.68 3.71
C THR A 282 49.88 -31.50 5.18
N ARG A 283 50.95 -32.19 5.57
CA ARG A 283 51.43 -32.41 6.94
C ARG A 283 52.22 -31.21 7.49
N SER A 284 52.16 -31.06 8.81
CA SER A 284 52.95 -30.10 9.60
C SER A 284 54.45 -30.43 9.61
N GLY A 285 55.28 -29.38 9.48
CA GLY A 285 56.70 -29.36 9.85
C GLY A 285 57.66 -29.09 8.68
N GLU A 286 58.17 -27.86 8.57
CA GLU A 286 59.60 -27.49 8.49
C GLU A 286 59.81 -26.00 8.14
N VAL A 287 61.07 -25.56 8.21
CA VAL A 287 61.60 -24.35 8.88
C VAL A 287 61.75 -23.12 7.97
N CYS A 288 61.58 -21.91 8.54
CA CYS A 288 61.81 -20.62 7.87
C CYS A 288 63.28 -20.39 7.47
N PRO A 289 63.56 -19.86 6.26
CA PRO A 289 64.87 -19.31 5.93
C PRO A 289 65.03 -17.83 6.34
N LYS A 290 66.30 -17.47 6.55
CA LYS A 290 66.86 -16.28 7.23
C LYS A 290 66.29 -14.91 6.86
#